data_AF-A0A820TW75-F1
#
_entry.id   AF-A0A820TW75-F1
#
_cell.length_a   1.000
_cell.length_b   1.000
_cell.length_c   1.000
_cell.angle_alpha   90.00
_cell.angle_beta   90.00
_cell.angle_gamma   90.00
#
_symmetry.space_group_name_H-M   'P 1'
#
loop_
_entity.id
_entity.type
_entity.pdbx_description
1 polymer ?
#
loop_
_entity_poly.entity_id
_entity_poly.type
_entity_poly.pdbx_seq_one_letter_code
_entity_poly.pdbx_strand_id
1 'polypeptide(L)'
;MNGIDAKDKQMFDQKYICPVCALILRDPVQFIRCGHRQCQTCLPNEHQREITCAQCQTKMLKTEALYLFDNYQNHLAEYHPNPICDHCGKQFNSTNKFNEHRLVDCPGISVECLSHDYACNEHVITHVEIEEHSMAEQDQQTFSNDVRRISLCENERQTNTDFPLTTTTTESYDPDTIQFEELRDIINVLTGGIEALANDAQRLSNESLQAHIIRQAGTEQLLTLKNSVEESDAVLEGISFNLDILRQDFTSLQEKVNDFQCVSYDGTFLWKITNVKGKMMDAQSERQTSIYSPPFYSSPNGYKMRARIYLNGDGNARRTHISMFFVLMRSLDDQILKFPFNYKVTFCLYDQTPAQRHIIDSFRPDMKSSSFQRPRTDMNIASGIPKFFPLEMIQQEGNPYVRDDTMFIKILVDFGDTPKILLPYVLSLNPGLPTHVQQAKINSELERMHRDQHHESSEPEDIELSVEESFPE
;
A
#
# COMPACT_ATOMS: atom_id res chain seq x y z
N MET A 1 25.34 9.38 -25.87
CA MET A 1 24.10 8.63 -26.15
C MET A 1 24.29 7.82 -27.43
N ASN A 2 24.81 6.59 -27.33
CA ASN A 2 24.66 5.61 -28.40
C ASN A 2 23.57 4.66 -27.93
N GLY A 3 22.32 5.03 -28.23
CA GLY A 3 21.14 4.25 -27.91
C GLY A 3 21.10 2.96 -28.73
N ILE A 4 20.51 1.95 -28.11
CA ILE A 4 20.16 0.64 -28.66
C ILE A 4 19.75 0.74 -30.14
N ASP A 5 20.41 -0.08 -30.95
CA ASP A 5 20.46 -0.04 -32.41
C ASP A 5 19.08 -0.20 -33.08
N ALA A 6 18.96 0.30 -34.31
CA ALA A 6 17.75 0.19 -35.14
C ALA A 6 17.26 -1.26 -35.37
N LYS A 7 18.07 -2.27 -35.03
CA LYS A 7 17.75 -3.69 -35.13
C LYS A 7 16.73 -4.15 -34.08
N ASP A 8 16.66 -3.50 -32.92
CA ASP A 8 15.78 -3.93 -31.83
C ASP A 8 14.32 -3.43 -32.00
N LYS A 9 14.07 -2.48 -32.91
CA LYS A 9 12.71 -1.99 -33.22
C LYS A 9 11.76 -3.08 -33.75
N GLN A 10 12.30 -4.18 -34.29
CA GLN A 10 11.49 -5.29 -34.83
C GLN A 10 10.97 -6.26 -33.77
N MET A 11 11.51 -6.22 -32.54
CA MET A 11 11.10 -7.13 -31.46
C MET A 11 10.01 -6.57 -30.54
N PHE A 12 9.70 -5.27 -30.64
CA PHE A 12 8.75 -4.61 -29.74
C PHE A 12 7.54 -4.09 -30.49
N ASP A 13 6.36 -4.40 -29.94
CA ASP A 13 5.09 -3.82 -30.41
C ASP A 13 5.17 -2.28 -30.31
N GLN A 14 4.58 -1.59 -31.29
CA GLN A 14 4.68 -0.14 -31.47
C GLN A 14 4.18 0.62 -30.24
N LYS A 15 3.33 0.00 -29.41
CA LYS A 15 2.85 0.52 -28.11
C LYS A 15 3.94 0.67 -27.04
N TYR A 16 5.12 0.07 -27.22
CA TYR A 16 6.26 0.18 -26.31
C TYR A 16 7.30 1.21 -26.79
N ILE A 17 7.06 1.88 -27.92
CA ILE A 17 7.98 2.85 -28.51
C ILE A 17 7.49 4.27 -28.20
N CYS A 18 8.39 5.08 -27.67
CA CYS A 18 8.14 6.50 -27.42
C CYS A 18 7.99 7.27 -28.73
N PRO A 19 6.91 8.03 -28.94
CA PRO A 19 6.70 8.80 -30.17
C PRO A 19 7.65 10.00 -30.30
N VAL A 20 8.32 10.41 -29.22
CA VAL A 20 9.20 11.58 -29.19
C VAL A 20 10.65 11.18 -29.50
N CYS A 21 11.24 10.27 -28.72
CA CYS A 21 12.63 9.85 -28.92
C CYS A 21 12.78 8.66 -29.86
N ALA A 22 11.67 8.02 -30.29
CA ALA A 22 11.67 6.82 -31.13
C ALA A 22 12.46 5.63 -30.55
N LEU A 23 12.65 5.63 -29.22
CA LEU A 23 13.25 4.55 -28.44
C LEU A 23 12.16 3.85 -27.62
N ILE A 24 12.49 2.71 -27.02
CA ILE A 24 11.62 2.03 -26.06
C ILE A 24 11.31 2.98 -24.90
N LEU A 25 10.07 2.97 -24.40
CA LEU A 25 9.66 3.89 -23.35
C LEU A 25 10.52 3.68 -22.10
N ARG A 26 11.03 4.78 -21.53
CA ARG A 26 11.71 4.81 -20.24
C ARG A 26 10.86 5.65 -19.30
N ASP A 27 10.49 5.08 -18.16
CA ASP A 27 9.57 5.67 -17.19
C ASP A 27 8.31 6.21 -17.88
N PRO A 28 7.48 5.32 -18.48
CA PRO A 28 6.39 5.74 -19.33
C PRO A 28 5.32 6.50 -18.54
N VAL A 29 4.93 7.62 -19.12
CA VAL A 29 3.79 8.41 -18.69
C VAL A 29 2.65 8.16 -19.66
N GLN A 30 1.50 7.71 -19.15
CA GLN A 30 0.29 7.48 -19.93
C GLN A 30 -0.68 8.65 -19.74
N PHE A 31 -1.12 9.23 -20.85
CA PHE A 31 -2.11 10.29 -20.85
C PHE A 31 -3.52 9.71 -20.67
N ILE A 32 -4.26 10.13 -19.64
CA ILE A 32 -5.56 9.52 -19.28
C ILE A 32 -6.62 9.71 -20.38
N ARG A 33 -6.62 10.83 -21.10
CA ARG A 33 -7.67 11.17 -22.09
C ARG A 33 -7.48 10.48 -23.43
N CYS A 34 -6.25 10.16 -23.83
CA CYS A 34 -5.96 9.56 -25.13
C CYS A 34 -5.28 8.19 -25.05
N GLY A 35 -4.84 7.76 -23.87
CA GLY A 35 -4.20 6.46 -23.65
C GLY A 35 -2.78 6.32 -24.18
N HIS A 36 -2.26 7.29 -24.95
CA HIS A 36 -0.91 7.27 -25.50
C HIS A 36 0.17 7.42 -24.43
N ARG A 37 1.36 6.89 -24.73
CA ARG A 37 2.49 6.81 -23.78
C ARG A 37 3.72 7.50 -24.36
N GLN A 38 4.49 8.16 -23.50
CA GLN A 38 5.81 8.72 -23.84
C GLN A 38 6.74 8.66 -22.62
N CYS A 39 8.05 8.81 -22.82
CA CYS A 39 8.99 8.83 -21.71
C CYS A 39 8.76 10.06 -20.83
N GLN A 40 8.96 9.92 -19.52
CA GLN A 40 8.92 11.06 -18.58
C GLN A 40 9.90 12.18 -19.00
N THR A 41 11.11 11.81 -19.42
CA THR A 41 12.13 12.76 -19.90
C THR A 41 11.80 13.40 -21.25
N CYS A 42 10.82 12.87 -21.97
CA CYS A 42 10.32 13.43 -23.22
C CYS A 42 9.12 14.36 -23.01
N LEU A 43 8.69 14.59 -21.76
CA LEU A 43 7.68 15.59 -21.44
C LEU A 43 8.27 17.01 -21.47
N PRO A 44 7.47 18.03 -21.82
CA PRO A 44 7.87 19.43 -21.72
C PRO A 44 8.23 19.83 -20.27
N ASN A 45 9.08 20.85 -20.13
CA ASN A 45 9.63 21.35 -18.87
C ASN A 45 8.63 21.44 -17.71
N GLU A 46 9.14 21.24 -16.48
CA GLU A 46 8.33 21.09 -15.26
C GLU A 46 7.34 22.22 -14.97
N HIS A 47 7.62 23.42 -15.48
CA HIS A 47 6.88 24.66 -15.23
C HIS A 47 5.60 24.83 -16.09
N GLN A 48 5.32 23.93 -17.03
CA GLN A 48 4.09 23.99 -17.85
C GLN A 48 2.92 23.24 -17.18
N ARG A 49 1.80 23.95 -16.98
CA ARG A 49 0.55 23.37 -16.43
C ARG A 49 -0.20 22.49 -17.44
N GLU A 50 -0.07 22.81 -18.73
CA GLU A 50 -0.68 22.09 -19.84
C GLU A 50 0.38 21.33 -20.63
N ILE A 51 0.07 20.09 -20.99
CA ILE A 51 0.93 19.21 -21.79
C ILE A 51 0.15 18.78 -23.03
N THR A 52 0.84 18.67 -24.15
CA THR A 52 0.27 18.19 -25.41
C THR A 52 0.81 16.79 -25.70
N CYS A 53 -0.08 15.85 -25.99
CA CYS A 53 0.32 14.51 -26.42
C CYS A 53 1.04 14.57 -27.77
N ALA A 54 2.28 14.10 -27.84
CA ALA A 54 3.07 14.13 -29.09
C ALA A 54 2.47 13.28 -30.22
N GLN A 55 1.64 12.28 -29.90
CA GLN A 55 1.09 11.34 -30.86
C GLN A 55 -0.25 11.81 -31.46
N CYS A 56 -1.16 12.36 -30.65
CA CYS A 56 -2.50 12.75 -31.09
C CYS A 56 -2.82 14.24 -30.92
N GLN A 57 -1.84 15.04 -30.45
CA GLN A 57 -1.95 16.49 -30.26
C GLN A 57 -3.06 16.94 -29.28
N THR A 58 -3.61 16.01 -28.49
CA THR A 58 -4.58 16.34 -27.44
C THR A 58 -3.90 17.13 -26.32
N LYS A 59 -4.46 18.30 -25.98
CA LYS A 59 -4.02 19.11 -24.84
C LYS A 59 -4.66 18.62 -23.55
N MET A 60 -3.88 18.57 -22.48
CA MET A 60 -4.25 17.99 -21.21
C MET A 60 -3.58 18.73 -20.04
N LEU A 61 -4.17 18.64 -18.85
CA LEU A 61 -3.50 19.11 -17.64
C LEU A 61 -2.43 18.10 -17.21
N LYS A 62 -1.31 18.57 -16.64
CA LYS A 62 -0.24 17.70 -16.13
C LYS A 62 -0.72 16.70 -15.07
N THR A 63 -1.77 17.04 -14.32
CA THR A 63 -2.42 16.15 -13.34
C THR A 63 -3.18 14.98 -13.97
N GLU A 64 -3.42 15.02 -15.29
CA GLU A 64 -4.10 13.98 -16.05
C GLU A 64 -3.11 12.99 -16.70
N ALA A 65 -1.88 12.95 -16.20
CA ALA A 65 -0.82 12.06 -16.63
C ALA A 65 -0.54 11.02 -15.53
N LEU A 66 -0.72 9.73 -15.85
CA LEU A 66 -0.43 8.61 -14.94
C LEU A 66 1.00 8.13 -15.17
N TYR A 67 1.81 8.09 -14.12
CA TYR A 67 3.14 7.50 -14.16
C TYR A 67 3.03 5.99 -13.94
N LEU A 68 3.45 5.21 -14.94
CA LEU A 68 3.39 3.75 -14.89
C LEU A 68 4.72 3.22 -14.34
N PHE A 69 4.86 3.20 -13.00
CA PHE A 69 6.10 2.75 -12.36
C PHE A 69 6.23 1.22 -12.30
N ASP A 70 5.22 0.49 -11.82
CA ASP A 70 5.45 -0.91 -11.42
C ASP A 70 5.18 -1.95 -12.53
N ASN A 71 4.12 -1.78 -13.32
CA ASN A 71 3.72 -2.81 -14.29
C ASN A 71 4.52 -2.81 -15.59
N TYR A 72 5.22 -1.71 -15.90
CA TYR A 72 6.00 -1.59 -17.12
C TYR A 72 7.45 -2.05 -16.94
N GLN A 73 8.06 -1.70 -15.81
CA GLN A 73 9.40 -2.14 -15.41
C GLN A 73 9.48 -3.68 -15.33
N ASN A 74 8.45 -4.33 -14.78
CA ASN A 74 8.37 -5.80 -14.72
C ASN A 74 8.23 -6.47 -16.09
N HIS A 75 7.48 -5.86 -17.02
CA HIS A 75 7.31 -6.37 -18.39
C HIS A 75 8.57 -6.14 -19.25
N LEU A 76 9.32 -5.06 -18.99
CA LEU A 76 10.63 -4.82 -19.62
C LEU A 76 11.71 -5.75 -19.07
N ALA A 77 11.69 -6.06 -17.77
CA ALA A 77 12.63 -6.98 -17.13
C ALA A 77 12.50 -8.43 -17.65
N GLU A 78 11.33 -8.81 -18.14
CA GLU A 78 11.06 -10.15 -18.69
C GLU A 78 11.55 -10.30 -20.16
N TYR A 79 11.85 -9.19 -20.86
CA TYR A 79 12.13 -9.20 -22.31
C TYR A 79 13.35 -8.36 -22.78
N HIS A 80 14.31 -7.98 -21.92
CA HIS A 80 15.49 -7.22 -22.36
C HIS A 80 16.89 -7.76 -21.99
N PRO A 81 17.86 -7.61 -22.92
CA PRO A 81 19.15 -8.29 -22.95
C PRO A 81 20.20 -7.58 -22.09
N ASN A 82 21.16 -8.36 -21.57
CA ASN A 82 22.20 -7.96 -20.63
C ASN A 82 22.90 -6.62 -20.97
N PRO A 83 22.52 -5.46 -20.39
CA PRO A 83 23.17 -4.20 -20.71
C PRO A 83 24.63 -4.18 -20.24
N ILE A 84 25.50 -3.57 -21.06
CA ILE A 84 26.92 -3.38 -20.77
C ILE A 84 27.14 -1.91 -20.40
N CYS A 85 27.90 -1.64 -19.34
CA CYS A 85 28.27 -0.28 -18.98
C CYS A 85 29.35 0.27 -19.91
N ASP A 86 29.05 1.38 -20.60
CA ASP A 86 29.97 2.05 -21.52
C ASP A 86 31.23 2.63 -20.83
N HIS A 87 31.20 2.78 -19.49
CA HIS A 87 32.28 3.37 -18.70
C HIS A 87 33.21 2.34 -18.05
N CYS A 88 32.69 1.19 -17.64
CA CYS A 88 33.48 0.15 -16.94
C CYS A 88 33.42 -1.23 -17.59
N GLY A 89 32.62 -1.41 -18.65
CA GLY A 89 32.49 -2.67 -19.39
C GLY A 89 31.71 -3.78 -18.67
N LYS A 90 31.17 -3.54 -17.46
CA LYS A 90 30.42 -4.56 -16.72
C LYS A 90 29.06 -4.87 -17.38
N GLN A 91 28.77 -6.16 -17.51
CA GLN A 91 27.48 -6.69 -17.96
C GLN A 91 26.54 -6.88 -16.79
N PHE A 92 25.28 -6.47 -16.97
CA PHE A 92 24.23 -6.60 -15.96
C PHE A 92 23.12 -7.49 -16.52
N ASN A 93 22.48 -8.26 -15.65
CA ASN A 93 21.36 -9.13 -16.02
C ASN A 93 19.99 -8.44 -15.91
N SER A 94 19.96 -7.15 -15.59
CA SER A 94 18.76 -6.34 -15.40
C SER A 94 19.10 -4.87 -15.58
N THR A 95 18.19 -4.13 -16.22
CA THR A 95 18.31 -2.67 -16.40
C THR A 95 18.29 -1.91 -15.07
N ASN A 96 17.63 -2.44 -14.02
CA ASN A 96 17.63 -1.82 -12.70
C ASN A 96 19.01 -1.88 -12.05
N LYS A 97 19.67 -3.04 -12.08
CA LYS A 97 21.05 -3.17 -11.58
C LYS A 97 22.05 -2.35 -12.39
N PHE A 98 21.81 -2.21 -13.69
CA PHE A 98 22.62 -1.32 -14.53
C PHE A 98 22.43 0.16 -14.17
N ASN A 99 21.20 0.61 -13.93
CA ASN A 99 20.92 2.00 -13.56
C ASN A 99 21.44 2.32 -12.15
N GLU A 100 21.28 1.40 -11.18
CA GLU A 100 21.84 1.51 -9.83
C GLU A 100 23.37 1.63 -9.90
N HIS A 101 24.02 0.73 -10.65
CA HIS A 101 25.45 0.83 -10.91
C HIS A 101 25.84 2.18 -11.55
N ARG A 102 25.09 2.66 -12.55
CA ARG A 102 25.43 3.92 -13.23
C ARG A 102 25.27 5.16 -12.34
N LEU A 103 24.37 5.10 -11.36
CA LEU A 103 24.04 6.22 -10.47
C LEU A 103 24.88 6.23 -9.19
N VAL A 104 25.32 5.06 -8.72
CA VAL A 104 25.90 4.91 -7.38
C VAL A 104 27.29 4.27 -7.40
N ASP A 105 27.51 3.26 -8.26
CA ASP A 105 28.65 2.34 -8.11
C ASP A 105 29.59 2.29 -9.32
N CYS A 106 29.47 3.21 -10.29
CA CYS A 106 30.22 3.13 -11.54
C CYS A 106 31.59 3.79 -11.39
N PRO A 107 32.70 3.03 -11.40
CA PRO A 107 34.03 3.59 -11.17
C PRO A 107 34.49 4.53 -12.29
N GLY A 108 33.87 4.45 -13.47
CA GLY A 108 34.21 5.30 -14.64
C GLY A 108 33.27 6.48 -14.87
N ILE A 109 32.35 6.79 -13.94
CA ILE A 109 31.49 7.98 -14.05
C ILE A 109 32.02 9.08 -13.13
N SER A 110 32.19 10.28 -13.67
CA SER A 110 32.61 11.45 -12.92
C SER A 110 31.39 12.19 -12.38
N VAL A 111 31.44 12.56 -11.11
CA VAL A 111 30.38 13.23 -10.35
C VAL A 111 30.90 14.56 -9.77
N GLU A 112 29.99 15.51 -9.53
CA GLU A 112 30.35 16.80 -8.94
C GLU A 112 30.65 16.66 -7.46
N CYS A 113 31.72 17.31 -6.99
CA CYS A 113 32.12 17.29 -5.60
C CYS A 113 31.13 18.10 -4.75
N LEU A 114 30.41 17.44 -3.84
CA LEU A 114 29.41 18.07 -2.95
C LEU A 114 30.02 19.08 -1.95
N SER A 115 31.35 19.10 -1.80
CA SER A 115 32.09 20.05 -0.95
C SER A 115 32.61 21.28 -1.71
N HIS A 116 32.30 21.41 -3.00
CA HIS A 116 32.71 22.55 -3.83
C HIS A 116 32.26 23.90 -3.25
N ASP A 117 31.07 23.96 -2.63
CA ASP A 117 30.52 25.19 -2.04
C ASP A 117 31.23 25.66 -0.77
N TYR A 118 32.10 24.82 -0.16
CA TYR A 118 32.65 25.10 1.17
C TYR A 118 34.18 25.22 1.24
N ALA A 119 34.96 24.58 0.36
CA ALA A 119 36.42 24.79 0.26
C ALA A 119 37.16 24.04 -0.88
N CYS A 120 36.49 23.23 -1.71
CA CYS A 120 37.17 22.35 -2.66
C CYS A 120 37.34 22.97 -4.06
N ASN A 121 38.59 22.98 -4.57
CA ASN A 121 38.97 23.50 -5.89
C ASN A 121 38.80 22.51 -7.05
N GLU A 122 38.47 21.25 -6.78
CA GLU A 122 38.23 20.20 -7.80
C GLU A 122 36.71 20.07 -8.05
N HIS A 123 36.27 20.41 -9.27
CA HIS A 123 34.84 20.53 -9.60
C HIS A 123 34.19 19.20 -10.03
N VAL A 124 34.99 18.20 -10.45
CA VAL A 124 34.50 16.93 -11.00
C VAL A 124 35.47 15.79 -10.63
N ILE A 125 35.00 14.77 -9.92
CA ILE A 125 35.80 13.61 -9.46
C ILE A 125 35.12 12.29 -9.83
N THR A 126 35.86 11.22 -10.09
CA THR A 126 35.28 9.89 -10.30
C THR A 126 34.98 9.19 -8.97
N HIS A 127 34.06 8.22 -8.94
CA HIS A 127 33.76 7.46 -7.71
C HIS A 127 34.98 6.75 -7.08
N VAL A 128 36.01 6.44 -7.88
CA VAL A 128 37.27 5.86 -7.40
C VAL A 128 38.11 6.89 -6.66
N GLU A 129 38.04 8.16 -7.06
CA GLU A 129 38.82 9.25 -6.50
C GLU A 129 38.17 9.87 -5.25
N ILE A 130 36.92 9.53 -4.92
CA ILE A 130 36.20 10.06 -3.74
C ILE A 130 36.90 9.67 -2.43
N GLU A 131 37.37 8.43 -2.29
CA GLU A 131 38.04 7.98 -1.07
C GLU A 131 39.42 8.65 -0.91
N GLU A 132 40.21 8.75 -1.98
CA GLU A 132 41.51 9.43 -1.96
C GLU A 132 41.37 10.95 -1.71
N HIS A 133 40.35 11.58 -2.29
CA HIS A 133 40.04 12.99 -2.12
C HIS A 133 39.54 13.31 -0.70
N SER A 134 38.71 12.42 -0.11
CA SER A 134 38.24 12.55 1.28
C SER A 134 39.37 12.37 2.31
N MET A 135 40.39 11.57 2.00
CA MET A 135 41.56 11.39 2.88
C MET A 135 42.53 12.58 2.81
N ALA A 136 42.70 13.19 1.64
CA ALA A 136 43.55 14.38 1.48
C ALA A 136 43.03 15.62 2.24
N GLU A 137 41.71 15.75 2.43
CA GLU A 137 41.12 16.84 3.22
C GLU A 137 41.25 16.64 4.75
N GLN A 138 41.30 15.41 5.25
CA GLN A 138 41.53 15.14 6.68
C GLN A 138 42.96 15.48 7.12
N ASP A 139 43.94 15.34 6.24
CA ASP A 139 45.34 15.70 6.49
C ASP A 139 45.55 17.23 6.58
N GLN A 140 44.75 18.03 5.85
CA GLN A 140 44.80 19.49 5.95
C GLN A 140 44.24 20.04 7.28
N GLN A 141 43.24 19.37 7.86
CA GLN A 141 42.67 19.76 9.16
C GLN A 141 43.52 19.30 10.36
N THR A 142 44.31 18.23 10.22
CA THR A 142 45.27 17.80 11.25
C THR A 142 46.54 18.66 11.25
N PHE A 143 47.01 19.12 10.09
CA PHE A 143 48.19 19.99 10.00
C PHE A 143 48.01 21.36 10.69
N SER A 144 46.78 21.90 10.72
CA SER A 144 46.48 23.17 11.42
C SER A 144 46.45 23.03 12.95
N ASN A 145 46.29 21.82 13.48
CA ASN A 145 46.20 21.58 14.92
C ASN A 145 47.55 21.20 15.55
N ASP A 146 48.48 20.63 14.77
CA ASP A 146 49.83 20.31 15.24
C ASP A 146 50.76 21.54 15.30
N VAL A 147 50.60 22.50 14.37
CA VAL A 147 51.33 23.78 14.41
C VAL A 147 50.95 24.61 15.65
N ARG A 148 49.74 24.42 16.21
CA ARG A 148 49.27 25.13 17.42
C ARG A 148 49.79 24.51 18.73
N ARG A 149 50.28 23.27 18.70
CA ARG A 149 50.84 22.58 19.90
C ARG A 149 52.34 22.75 20.05
N ILE A 150 53.09 23.00 18.98
CA ILE A 150 54.55 23.18 19.04
C ILE A 150 54.94 24.55 19.62
N SER A 151 54.08 25.57 19.54
CA SER A 151 54.35 26.90 20.13
C SER A 151 54.14 27.02 21.65
N LEU A 152 53.86 25.94 22.39
CA LEU A 152 53.60 26.00 23.84
C LEU A 152 54.62 25.25 24.72
N CYS A 153 55.71 24.71 24.16
CA CYS A 153 56.73 23.97 24.93
C CYS A 153 58.15 24.58 24.95
N GLU A 154 58.36 25.83 24.50
CA GLU A 154 59.70 26.44 24.49
C GLU A 154 59.98 27.49 25.59
N ASN A 155 59.11 27.66 26.59
CA ASN A 155 59.23 28.79 27.53
C ASN A 155 59.51 28.47 29.02
N GLU A 156 60.15 27.35 29.36
CA GLU A 156 60.63 27.14 30.73
C GLU A 156 62.01 26.46 30.77
N ARG A 157 63.05 27.21 30.39
CA ARG A 157 64.40 26.95 30.89
C ARG A 157 65.07 28.26 31.32
N GLN A 158 65.55 28.23 32.57
CA GLN A 158 66.52 29.09 33.26
C GLN A 158 65.95 30.08 34.29
N THR A 159 66.18 29.80 35.58
CA THR A 159 66.83 30.74 36.52
C THR A 159 67.52 30.01 37.71
N ASN A 160 68.83 30.27 37.83
CA ASN A 160 69.70 30.45 39.01
C ASN A 160 70.00 29.36 40.08
N THR A 161 71.28 28.92 40.07
CA THR A 161 72.38 29.12 41.06
C THR A 161 72.02 29.56 42.50
N ASP A 162 72.57 28.98 43.59
CA ASP A 162 73.94 29.24 44.10
C ASP A 162 74.47 28.23 45.19
N PHE A 163 75.81 28.25 45.33
CA PHE A 163 76.85 27.52 46.13
C PHE A 163 76.79 27.74 47.69
N PRO A 164 77.67 27.19 48.62
CA PRO A 164 79.12 26.90 48.44
C PRO A 164 79.89 25.78 49.25
N LEU A 165 81.03 25.36 48.64
CA LEU A 165 82.43 25.09 49.10
C LEU A 165 82.91 24.06 50.17
N THR A 166 83.91 23.25 49.72
CA THR A 166 85.21 22.78 50.33
C THR A 166 85.22 21.81 51.54
N THR A 167 86.17 20.87 51.76
CA THR A 167 87.65 20.82 51.58
C THR A 167 88.21 19.36 51.54
N THR A 168 89.14 19.10 50.61
CA THR A 168 90.48 18.46 50.70
C THR A 168 90.84 17.25 51.62
N THR A 169 91.37 16.22 50.94
CA THR A 169 92.61 15.41 51.14
C THR A 169 92.74 14.18 52.08
N THR A 170 93.46 13.22 51.47
CA THR A 170 94.54 12.33 51.96
C THR A 170 94.23 10.92 52.46
N GLU A 171 94.96 10.00 51.82
CA GLU A 171 95.11 8.57 52.06
C GLU A 171 95.72 8.25 53.43
N SER A 172 95.25 7.16 54.04
CA SER A 172 96.10 6.17 54.70
C SER A 172 95.35 4.83 54.86
N TYR A 173 96.07 3.74 54.62
CA TYR A 173 95.65 2.34 54.77
C TYR A 173 95.79 1.87 56.23
N ASP A 174 94.81 1.12 56.76
CA ASP A 174 94.97 0.00 57.74
C ASP A 174 93.66 -0.84 57.84
N PRO A 175 93.59 -2.03 58.47
CA PRO A 175 93.27 -3.30 57.84
C PRO A 175 91.91 -3.87 58.30
N ASP A 176 90.88 -3.02 58.42
CA ASP A 176 89.48 -3.41 58.69
C ASP A 176 88.65 -3.58 57.40
N THR A 177 89.33 -3.59 56.25
CA THR A 177 88.74 -3.37 54.91
C THR A 177 87.84 -4.50 54.42
N ILE A 178 87.97 -5.71 54.98
CA ILE A 178 87.24 -6.89 54.50
C ILE A 178 85.77 -6.90 54.99
N GLN A 179 85.46 -6.39 56.19
CA GLN A 179 84.08 -6.30 56.68
C GLN A 179 83.30 -5.10 56.11
N PHE A 180 84.00 -4.03 55.72
CA PHE A 180 83.37 -2.82 55.18
C PHE A 180 83.05 -2.93 53.69
N GLU A 181 83.81 -3.72 52.92
CA GLU A 181 83.52 -4.00 51.51
C GLU A 181 82.29 -4.91 51.35
N GLU A 182 82.17 -5.99 52.13
CA GLU A 182 80.96 -6.84 52.10
C GLU A 182 79.70 -6.06 52.49
N LEU A 183 79.80 -5.17 53.49
CA LEU A 183 78.68 -4.35 53.93
C LEU A 183 78.33 -3.25 52.91
N ARG A 184 79.33 -2.72 52.20
CA ARG A 184 79.15 -1.79 51.08
C ARG A 184 78.49 -2.48 49.89
N ASP A 185 78.86 -3.72 49.60
CA ASP A 185 78.23 -4.52 48.52
C ASP A 185 76.78 -4.84 48.85
N ILE A 186 76.46 -5.21 50.10
CA ILE A 186 75.07 -5.40 50.56
C ILE A 186 74.27 -4.09 50.42
N ILE A 187 74.84 -2.96 50.84
CA ILE A 187 74.19 -1.65 50.69
C ILE A 187 73.96 -1.32 49.21
N ASN A 188 74.96 -1.52 48.34
CA ASN A 188 74.82 -1.26 46.90
C ASN A 188 73.74 -2.15 46.26
N VAL A 189 73.65 -3.42 46.63
CA VAL A 189 72.60 -4.35 46.16
C VAL A 189 71.21 -3.91 46.66
N LEU A 190 71.09 -3.51 47.92
CA LEU A 190 69.84 -3.01 48.49
C LEU A 190 69.41 -1.69 47.87
N THR A 191 70.34 -0.75 47.66
CA THR A 191 70.10 0.52 46.97
C THR A 191 69.63 0.27 45.54
N GLY A 192 70.30 -0.62 44.80
CA GLY A 192 69.87 -1.02 43.45
C GLY A 192 68.49 -1.70 43.44
N GLY A 193 68.18 -2.52 44.45
CA GLY A 193 66.87 -3.13 44.62
C GLY A 193 65.75 -2.12 44.92
N ILE A 194 66.05 -1.10 45.75
CA ILE A 194 65.12 -0.01 46.05
C ILE A 194 64.88 0.86 44.82
N GLU A 195 65.93 1.18 44.06
CA GLU A 195 65.79 1.92 42.79
C GLU A 195 64.97 1.13 41.76
N ALA A 196 65.20 -0.17 41.63
CA ALA A 196 64.40 -1.03 40.74
C ALA A 196 62.93 -1.06 41.16
N LEU A 197 62.65 -1.21 42.46
CA LEU A 197 61.28 -1.17 42.99
C LEU A 197 60.62 0.20 42.82
N ALA A 198 61.36 1.29 42.97
CA ALA A 198 60.86 2.65 42.72
C ALA A 198 60.50 2.84 41.24
N ASN A 199 61.34 2.35 40.34
CA ASN A 199 61.08 2.38 38.90
C ASN A 199 59.88 1.51 38.50
N ASP A 200 59.75 0.31 39.07
CA ASP A 200 58.60 -0.57 38.84
C ASP A 200 57.29 0.00 39.41
N ALA A 201 57.34 0.62 40.59
CA ALA A 201 56.19 1.31 41.18
C ALA A 201 55.74 2.49 40.31
N GLN A 202 56.68 3.27 39.78
CA GLN A 202 56.38 4.36 38.84
C GLN A 202 55.78 3.82 37.54
N ARG A 203 56.31 2.72 36.99
CA ARG A 203 55.78 2.08 35.78
C ARG A 203 54.34 1.61 35.99
N LEU A 204 54.06 0.90 37.08
CA LEU A 204 52.72 0.43 37.43
C LEU A 204 51.73 1.59 37.65
N SER A 205 52.19 2.71 38.22
CA SER A 205 51.38 3.92 38.39
C SER A 205 50.96 4.49 37.02
N ASN A 206 51.90 4.58 36.08
CA ASN A 206 51.63 5.06 34.73
C ASN A 206 50.70 4.10 33.94
N GLU A 207 50.92 2.79 34.04
CA GLU A 207 50.06 1.77 33.41
C GLU A 207 48.63 1.81 33.97
N SER A 208 48.48 1.99 35.29
CA SER A 208 47.18 2.17 35.96
C SER A 208 46.44 3.41 35.46
N LEU A 209 47.15 4.54 35.35
CA LEU A 209 46.58 5.79 34.83
C LEU A 209 46.13 5.62 33.37
N GLN A 210 46.95 4.97 32.54
CA GLN A 210 46.63 4.70 31.14
C GLN A 210 45.41 3.77 31.00
N ALA A 211 45.33 2.71 31.81
CA ALA A 211 44.18 1.82 31.85
C ALA A 211 42.90 2.54 32.31
N HIS A 212 43.01 3.52 33.21
CA HIS A 212 41.89 4.35 33.64
C HIS A 212 41.38 5.25 32.50
N ILE A 213 42.28 5.92 31.79
CA ILE A 213 41.94 6.78 30.64
C ILE A 213 41.24 5.96 29.53
N ILE A 214 41.78 4.79 29.18
CA ILE A 214 41.19 3.89 28.18
C ILE A 214 39.80 3.43 28.62
N ARG A 215 39.64 3.07 29.90
CA ARG A 215 38.34 2.65 30.44
C ARG A 215 37.32 3.78 30.39
N GLN A 216 37.71 4.99 30.76
CA GLN A 216 36.85 6.16 30.74
C GLN A 216 36.40 6.49 29.30
N ALA A 217 37.33 6.51 28.35
CA ALA A 217 37.03 6.70 26.93
C ALA A 217 36.08 5.60 26.40
N GLY A 218 36.32 4.34 26.80
CA GLY A 218 35.44 3.21 26.46
C GLY A 218 34.03 3.36 27.05
N THR A 219 33.89 3.83 28.29
CA THR A 219 32.58 4.06 28.91
C THR A 219 31.80 5.20 28.24
N GLU A 220 32.48 6.26 27.80
CA GLU A 220 31.85 7.35 27.05
C GLU A 220 31.32 6.88 25.70
N GLN A 221 32.12 6.11 24.95
CA GLN A 221 31.68 5.50 23.69
C GLN A 221 30.48 4.56 23.87
N LEU A 222 30.47 3.77 24.94
CA LEU A 222 29.38 2.85 25.25
C LEU A 222 28.08 3.61 25.59
N LEU A 223 28.19 4.75 26.28
CA LEU A 223 27.06 5.63 26.56
C LEU A 223 26.48 6.24 25.27
N THR A 224 27.36 6.72 24.37
CA THR A 224 26.94 7.25 23.07
C THR A 224 26.24 6.18 22.22
N LEU A 225 26.81 4.97 22.17
CA LEU A 225 26.21 3.85 21.44
C LEU A 225 24.84 3.48 22.02
N LYS A 226 24.72 3.45 23.35
CA LYS A 226 23.46 3.18 24.03
C LYS A 226 22.38 4.19 23.65
N ASN A 227 22.69 5.49 23.71
CA ASN A 227 21.73 6.54 23.34
C ASN A 227 21.32 6.41 21.87
N SER A 228 22.26 6.08 20.97
CA SER A 228 21.97 5.87 19.56
C SER A 228 21.05 4.65 19.31
N VAL A 229 21.22 3.57 20.08
CA VAL A 229 20.31 2.41 20.03
C VAL A 229 18.91 2.79 20.52
N GLU A 230 18.80 3.51 21.64
CA GLU A 230 17.50 3.97 22.17
C GLU A 230 16.78 4.91 21.19
N GLU A 231 17.50 5.81 20.53
CA GLU A 231 16.96 6.66 19.46
C GLU A 231 16.50 5.84 18.25
N SER A 232 17.30 4.83 17.85
CA SER A 232 16.96 3.94 16.73
C SER A 232 15.70 3.11 17.04
N ASP A 233 15.56 2.60 18.26
CA ASP A 233 14.38 1.84 18.70
C ASP A 233 13.12 2.71 18.67
N ALA A 234 13.21 3.97 19.13
CA ALA A 234 12.10 4.91 19.05
C ALA A 234 11.67 5.20 17.60
N VAL A 235 12.63 5.29 16.67
CA VAL A 235 12.36 5.45 15.23
C VAL A 235 11.66 4.20 14.67
N LEU A 236 12.12 3.00 15.04
CA LEU A 236 11.52 1.73 14.60
C LEU A 236 10.07 1.58 15.08
N GLU A 237 9.77 1.95 16.32
CA GLU A 237 8.39 1.98 16.84
C GLU A 237 7.51 2.94 16.03
N GLY A 238 8.02 4.13 15.71
CA GLY A 238 7.33 5.10 14.86
C GLY A 238 7.05 4.56 13.46
N ILE A 239 8.02 3.87 12.84
CA ILE A 239 7.85 3.23 11.54
C ILE A 239 6.80 2.11 11.61
N SER A 240 6.84 1.27 12.66
CA SER A 240 5.86 0.19 12.85
C SER A 240 4.43 0.73 12.93
N PHE A 241 4.21 1.80 13.68
CA PHE A 241 2.90 2.44 13.79
C PHE A 241 2.42 2.98 12.44
N ASN A 242 3.30 3.64 11.68
CA ASN A 242 2.98 4.14 10.35
C ASN A 242 2.65 2.98 9.38
N LEU A 243 3.35 1.85 9.46
CA LEU A 243 3.05 0.67 8.65
C LEU A 243 1.67 0.09 8.95
N ASP A 244 1.23 0.10 10.21
CA ASP A 244 -0.10 -0.37 10.59
C ASP A 244 -1.21 0.54 10.06
N ILE A 245 -1.02 1.86 10.12
CA ILE A 245 -1.93 2.83 9.47
C ILE A 245 -2.00 2.58 7.97
N LEU A 246 -0.84 2.45 7.31
CA LEU A 246 -0.78 2.19 5.87
C LEU A 246 -1.46 0.87 5.48
N ARG A 247 -1.32 -0.18 6.30
CA ARG A 247 -2.02 -1.46 6.10
C ARG A 247 -3.54 -1.30 6.22
N GLN A 248 -4.00 -0.51 7.19
CA GLN A 248 -5.41 -0.23 7.38
C GLN A 248 -5.98 0.58 6.20
N ASP A 249 -5.27 1.62 5.76
CA ASP A 249 -5.65 2.42 4.60
C ASP A 249 -5.65 1.61 3.31
N PHE A 250 -4.66 0.73 3.12
CA PHE A 250 -4.61 -0.19 2.00
C PHE A 250 -5.81 -1.13 1.99
N THR A 251 -6.16 -1.70 3.14
CA THR A 251 -7.35 -2.58 3.26
C THR A 251 -8.64 -1.80 2.93
N SER A 252 -8.79 -0.58 3.45
CA SER A 252 -9.92 0.30 3.15
C SER A 252 -10.01 0.67 1.68
N LEU A 253 -8.88 0.96 1.03
CA LEU A 253 -8.81 1.23 -0.41
C LEU A 253 -9.14 -0.02 -1.22
N GLN A 254 -8.64 -1.19 -0.83
CA GLN A 254 -8.93 -2.46 -1.47
C GLN A 254 -10.44 -2.75 -1.42
N GLU A 255 -11.10 -2.52 -0.29
CA GLU A 255 -12.56 -2.63 -0.15
C GLU A 255 -13.30 -1.67 -1.09
N LYS A 256 -12.89 -0.40 -1.14
CA LYS A 256 -13.48 0.58 -2.07
C LYS A 256 -13.28 0.18 -3.53
N VAL A 257 -12.11 -0.35 -3.89
CA VAL A 257 -11.84 -0.82 -5.26
C VAL A 257 -12.70 -2.03 -5.60
N ASN A 258 -12.87 -2.97 -4.66
CA ASN A 258 -13.75 -4.13 -4.84
C ASN A 258 -15.22 -3.71 -5.00
N ASP A 259 -15.67 -2.69 -4.24
CA ASP A 259 -17.00 -2.11 -4.41
C ASP A 259 -17.21 -1.59 -5.84
N PHE A 260 -16.18 -0.99 -6.46
CA PHE A 260 -16.22 -0.50 -7.84
C PHE A 260 -16.28 -1.61 -8.90
N GLN A 261 -15.71 -2.79 -8.63
CA GLN A 261 -15.71 -3.90 -9.59
C GLN A 261 -17.11 -4.53 -9.78
N CYS A 262 -18.03 -4.31 -8.84
CA CYS A 262 -19.36 -4.92 -8.83
C CYS A 262 -20.49 -3.92 -9.15
N VAL A 263 -20.15 -2.71 -9.63
CA VAL A 263 -21.13 -1.65 -9.83
C VAL A 263 -21.99 -1.93 -11.06
N SER A 264 -23.30 -1.97 -10.83
CA SER A 264 -24.30 -2.00 -11.90
C SER A 264 -24.91 -0.62 -12.11
N TYR A 265 -25.35 -0.35 -13.34
CA TYR A 265 -25.94 0.90 -13.80
C TYR A 265 -27.28 0.68 -14.52
N ASP A 266 -27.99 -0.41 -14.24
CA ASP A 266 -29.27 -0.72 -14.88
C ASP A 266 -30.42 -0.90 -13.88
N GLY A 267 -30.20 -0.55 -12.61
CA GLY A 267 -31.18 -0.76 -11.56
C GLY A 267 -31.20 -2.16 -10.95
N THR A 268 -30.35 -3.07 -11.43
CA THR A 268 -30.19 -4.41 -10.86
C THR A 268 -28.89 -4.50 -10.07
N PHE A 269 -28.85 -5.32 -9.02
CA PHE A 269 -27.61 -5.63 -8.32
C PHE A 269 -27.64 -7.05 -7.77
N LEU A 270 -26.58 -7.82 -7.99
CA LEU A 270 -26.41 -9.15 -7.41
C LEU A 270 -25.41 -9.07 -6.26
N TRP A 271 -25.93 -9.15 -5.03
CA TRP A 271 -25.11 -9.15 -3.84
C TRP A 271 -24.67 -10.56 -3.46
N LYS A 272 -23.38 -10.85 -3.62
CA LYS A 272 -22.73 -12.04 -3.04
C LYS A 272 -22.26 -11.73 -1.62
N ILE A 273 -22.84 -12.40 -0.63
CA ILE A 273 -22.40 -12.31 0.76
C ILE A 273 -21.67 -13.60 1.11
N THR A 274 -20.35 -13.50 1.29
CA THR A 274 -19.48 -14.59 1.77
C THR A 274 -19.36 -14.58 3.29
N ASN A 275 -18.81 -15.64 3.89
CA ASN A 275 -18.63 -15.76 5.34
C ASN A 275 -19.95 -15.52 6.09
N VAL A 276 -21.03 -16.16 5.62
CA VAL A 276 -22.37 -15.97 6.18
C VAL A 276 -22.41 -16.44 7.62
N LYS A 277 -21.81 -17.59 7.93
CA LYS A 277 -21.73 -18.15 9.29
C LYS A 277 -21.06 -17.17 10.26
N GLY A 278 -19.90 -16.62 9.92
CA GLY A 278 -19.22 -15.63 10.76
C GLY A 278 -20.06 -14.37 10.98
N LYS A 279 -20.63 -13.82 9.89
CA LYS A 279 -21.49 -12.63 9.97
C LYS A 279 -22.79 -12.88 10.77
N MET A 280 -23.32 -14.10 10.74
CA MET A 280 -24.44 -14.49 11.59
C MET A 280 -24.04 -14.53 13.07
N MET A 281 -22.87 -15.10 13.40
CA MET A 281 -22.35 -15.08 14.77
C MET A 281 -22.11 -13.65 15.27
N ASP A 282 -21.57 -12.76 14.43
CA ASP A 282 -21.39 -11.35 14.77
C ASP A 282 -22.73 -10.64 15.00
N ALA A 283 -23.76 -10.95 14.21
CA ALA A 283 -25.10 -10.42 14.39
C ALA A 283 -25.82 -10.97 15.63
N GLN A 284 -25.53 -12.23 16.01
CA GLN A 284 -26.07 -12.88 17.22
C GLN A 284 -25.41 -12.36 18.50
N SER A 285 -24.10 -12.14 18.46
CA SER A 285 -23.31 -11.56 19.55
C SER A 285 -23.41 -10.04 19.63
N GLU A 286 -24.17 -9.42 18.72
CA GLU A 286 -24.37 -7.97 18.63
C GLU A 286 -23.09 -7.16 18.33
N ARG A 287 -22.00 -7.82 17.95
CA ARG A 287 -20.75 -7.20 17.48
C ARG A 287 -20.97 -6.39 16.21
N GLN A 288 -21.72 -6.95 15.26
CA GLN A 288 -22.10 -6.29 14.03
C GLN A 288 -23.51 -6.71 13.64
N THR A 289 -24.50 -5.87 13.96
CA THR A 289 -25.93 -6.20 13.81
C THR A 289 -26.43 -6.16 12.36
N SER A 290 -25.73 -5.44 11.49
CA SER A 290 -26.11 -5.30 10.08
C SER A 290 -24.89 -5.13 9.18
N ILE A 291 -25.04 -5.55 7.93
CA ILE A 291 -24.06 -5.31 6.87
C ILE A 291 -24.71 -4.57 5.72
N TYR A 292 -23.91 -3.87 4.94
CA TYR A 292 -24.36 -3.14 3.76
C TYR A 292 -23.80 -3.73 2.49
N SER A 293 -24.54 -3.60 1.39
CA SER A 293 -24.02 -3.92 0.07
C SER A 293 -23.12 -2.79 -0.46
N PRO A 294 -22.27 -3.10 -1.44
CA PRO A 294 -21.73 -2.09 -2.35
C PRO A 294 -22.86 -1.25 -2.98
N PRO A 295 -22.58 0.00 -3.39
CA PRO A 295 -23.55 0.82 -4.08
C PRO A 295 -23.79 0.35 -5.52
N PHE A 296 -25.00 0.56 -6.01
CA PHE A 296 -25.41 0.32 -7.39
C PHE A 296 -26.30 1.48 -7.88
N TYR A 297 -26.48 1.57 -9.20
CA TYR A 297 -27.09 2.73 -9.84
C TYR A 297 -28.22 2.35 -10.78
N SER A 298 -29.16 3.27 -10.98
CA SER A 298 -30.21 3.11 -11.99
C SER A 298 -29.72 3.34 -13.42
N SER A 299 -28.69 4.17 -13.56
CA SER A 299 -28.02 4.57 -14.81
C SER A 299 -26.69 5.26 -14.45
N PRO A 300 -25.78 5.52 -15.40
CA PRO A 300 -24.53 6.25 -15.12
C PRO A 300 -24.74 7.61 -14.43
N ASN A 301 -25.84 8.29 -14.73
CA ASN A 301 -26.25 9.57 -14.13
C ASN A 301 -27.55 9.42 -13.30
N GLY A 302 -27.74 8.24 -12.72
CA GLY A 302 -28.98 7.82 -12.07
C GLY A 302 -28.98 7.93 -10.56
N TYR A 303 -30.01 7.35 -9.95
CA TYR A 303 -30.09 7.20 -8.50
C TYR A 303 -28.96 6.30 -8.01
N LYS A 304 -28.29 6.71 -6.93
CA LYS A 304 -27.32 5.88 -6.20
C LYS A 304 -28.03 5.17 -5.06
N MET A 305 -27.84 3.86 -4.94
CA MET A 305 -28.62 3.01 -4.06
C MET A 305 -27.73 1.92 -3.43
N ARG A 306 -28.14 1.39 -2.29
CA ARG A 306 -27.54 0.19 -1.67
C ARG A 306 -28.56 -0.56 -0.84
N ALA A 307 -28.21 -1.76 -0.38
CA ALA A 307 -28.98 -2.51 0.58
C ALA A 307 -28.32 -2.55 1.95
N ARG A 308 -29.14 -2.82 2.96
CA ARG A 308 -28.75 -3.13 4.33
C ARG A 308 -29.49 -4.39 4.77
N ILE A 309 -28.75 -5.39 5.27
CA ILE A 309 -29.33 -6.64 5.77
C ILE A 309 -28.98 -6.82 7.25
N TYR A 310 -29.94 -7.33 8.00
CA TYR A 310 -29.77 -7.75 9.40
C TYR A 310 -29.99 -9.25 9.45
N LEU A 311 -28.88 -10.00 9.53
CA LEU A 311 -28.90 -11.47 9.50
C LEU A 311 -29.59 -12.09 10.73
N ASN A 312 -29.66 -11.34 11.83
CA ASN A 312 -30.38 -11.73 13.05
C ASN A 312 -31.64 -10.86 13.30
N GLY A 313 -32.13 -10.22 12.23
CA GLY A 313 -33.35 -9.40 12.24
C GLY A 313 -33.22 -8.03 12.93
N ASP A 314 -34.14 -7.15 12.61
CA ASP A 314 -34.25 -5.80 13.15
C ASP A 314 -35.65 -5.52 13.73
N GLY A 315 -35.73 -4.61 14.70
CA GLY A 315 -36.99 -4.19 15.31
C GLY A 315 -37.86 -5.35 15.81
N ASN A 316 -39.12 -5.40 15.35
CA ASN A 316 -40.08 -6.45 15.73
C ASN A 316 -39.82 -7.82 15.08
N ALA A 317 -38.84 -7.91 14.18
CA ALA A 317 -38.43 -9.14 13.50
C ALA A 317 -37.10 -9.70 14.06
N ARG A 318 -36.48 -8.99 15.01
CA ARG A 318 -35.23 -9.39 15.68
C ARG A 318 -35.32 -10.83 16.22
N ARG A 319 -34.27 -11.62 15.97
CA ARG A 319 -34.11 -13.04 16.35
C ARG A 319 -35.15 -14.00 15.78
N THR A 320 -36.02 -13.56 14.87
CA THR A 320 -37.05 -14.42 14.25
C THR A 320 -36.94 -14.48 12.74
N HIS A 321 -36.52 -13.38 12.10
CA HIS A 321 -36.35 -13.28 10.66
C HIS A 321 -35.04 -12.59 10.32
N ILE A 322 -34.57 -12.79 9.10
CA ILE A 322 -33.65 -11.89 8.43
C ILE A 322 -34.44 -10.68 7.94
N SER A 323 -33.93 -9.49 8.20
CA SER A 323 -34.52 -8.23 7.74
C SER A 323 -33.71 -7.63 6.59
N MET A 324 -34.39 -7.15 5.56
CA MET A 324 -33.77 -6.61 4.35
C MET A 324 -34.29 -5.21 4.04
N PHE A 325 -33.39 -4.25 3.87
CA PHE A 325 -33.71 -2.85 3.65
C PHE A 325 -33.00 -2.27 2.45
N PHE A 326 -33.69 -1.37 1.77
CA PHE A 326 -33.17 -0.51 0.72
C PHE A 326 -32.72 0.82 1.30
N VAL A 327 -31.66 1.39 0.74
CA VAL A 327 -31.10 2.67 1.13
C VAL A 327 -30.89 3.51 -0.12
N LEU A 328 -31.56 4.66 -0.15
CA LEU A 328 -31.32 5.70 -1.15
C LEU A 328 -30.10 6.54 -0.71
N MET A 329 -29.13 6.70 -1.59
CA MET A 329 -27.90 7.44 -1.34
C MET A 329 -27.84 8.73 -2.15
N ARG A 330 -27.07 9.70 -1.67
CA ARG A 330 -26.80 10.92 -2.42
C ARG A 330 -25.94 10.65 -3.64
N SER A 331 -26.39 11.10 -4.81
CA SER A 331 -25.63 11.08 -6.07
C SER A 331 -25.16 12.49 -6.47
N LEU A 332 -24.19 12.57 -7.38
CA LEU A 332 -23.75 13.84 -7.98
C LEU A 332 -24.86 14.45 -8.84
N ASP A 333 -25.67 13.60 -9.46
CA ASP A 333 -26.70 13.95 -10.43
C ASP A 333 -28.10 14.09 -9.81
N ASP A 334 -28.24 14.10 -8.47
CA ASP A 334 -29.55 14.22 -7.79
C ASP A 334 -30.36 15.46 -8.21
N GLN A 335 -29.72 16.48 -8.80
CA GLN A 335 -30.40 17.69 -9.29
C GLN A 335 -31.27 17.45 -10.52
N ILE A 336 -30.96 16.43 -11.34
CA ILE A 336 -31.68 16.12 -12.58
C ILE A 336 -32.66 14.95 -12.41
N LEU A 337 -32.71 14.34 -11.22
CA LEU A 337 -33.55 13.19 -10.92
C LEU A 337 -34.88 13.60 -10.29
N LYS A 338 -35.91 12.77 -10.50
CA LYS A 338 -37.24 12.96 -9.91
C LYS A 338 -37.25 12.53 -8.45
N PHE A 339 -37.80 13.36 -7.57
CA PHE A 339 -38.06 13.00 -6.17
C PHE A 339 -39.50 13.35 -5.77
N PRO A 340 -40.09 12.64 -4.79
CA PRO A 340 -39.51 11.51 -4.04
C PRO A 340 -39.35 10.26 -4.92
N PHE A 341 -38.40 9.40 -4.55
CA PHE A 341 -38.16 8.12 -5.21
C PHE A 341 -39.41 7.24 -5.06
N ASN A 342 -39.97 6.77 -6.18
CA ASN A 342 -41.26 6.06 -6.22
C ASN A 342 -41.23 4.82 -7.14
N TYR A 343 -40.07 4.18 -7.24
CA TYR A 343 -39.89 2.97 -8.05
C TYR A 343 -39.99 1.75 -7.16
N LYS A 344 -40.67 0.70 -7.64
CA LYS A 344 -40.86 -0.53 -6.87
C LYS A 344 -39.50 -1.22 -6.67
N VAL A 345 -39.22 -1.64 -5.44
CA VAL A 345 -37.99 -2.35 -5.09
C VAL A 345 -38.33 -3.80 -4.80
N THR A 346 -37.61 -4.72 -5.44
CA THR A 346 -37.77 -6.17 -5.28
C THR A 346 -36.47 -6.79 -4.78
N PHE A 347 -36.56 -7.63 -3.76
CA PHE A 347 -35.49 -8.46 -3.24
C PHE A 347 -35.73 -9.91 -3.60
N CYS A 348 -34.66 -10.62 -3.98
CA CYS A 348 -34.70 -12.02 -4.32
C CYS A 348 -33.54 -12.76 -3.64
N LEU A 349 -33.84 -13.59 -2.66
CA LEU A 349 -32.86 -14.51 -2.08
C LEU A 349 -32.81 -15.79 -2.93
N TYR A 350 -31.64 -16.08 -3.49
CA TYR A 350 -31.46 -17.23 -4.38
C TYR A 350 -31.45 -18.55 -3.61
N ASP A 351 -32.29 -19.47 -4.10
CA ASP A 351 -32.13 -20.90 -3.90
C ASP A 351 -31.01 -21.39 -4.83
N GLN A 352 -29.96 -21.97 -4.22
CA GLN A 352 -28.75 -22.45 -4.89
C GLN A 352 -28.84 -23.96 -5.23
N THR A 353 -30.04 -24.51 -5.29
CA THR A 353 -30.33 -25.88 -5.74
C THR A 353 -30.95 -25.88 -7.14
N PRO A 354 -30.99 -27.03 -7.83
CA PRO A 354 -31.67 -27.14 -9.12
C PRO A 354 -33.18 -26.78 -9.07
N ALA A 355 -33.79 -26.75 -7.88
CA ALA A 355 -35.20 -26.41 -7.73
C ALA A 355 -35.48 -24.91 -7.96
N GLN A 356 -34.48 -24.03 -7.81
CA GLN A 356 -34.57 -22.58 -8.03
C GLN A 356 -35.80 -21.92 -7.37
N ARG A 357 -36.19 -22.37 -6.17
CA ARG A 357 -37.31 -21.81 -5.39
C ARG A 357 -36.88 -20.55 -4.66
N HIS A 358 -36.61 -19.50 -5.42
CA HIS A 358 -36.15 -18.22 -4.88
C HIS A 358 -37.22 -17.58 -3.98
N ILE A 359 -36.78 -16.93 -2.91
CA ILE A 359 -37.66 -16.12 -2.06
C ILE A 359 -37.68 -14.70 -2.59
N ILE A 360 -38.86 -14.25 -3.00
CA ILE A 360 -39.06 -12.96 -3.67
C ILE A 360 -40.04 -12.15 -2.86
N ASP A 361 -39.64 -10.94 -2.47
CA ASP A 361 -40.55 -9.98 -1.85
C ASP A 361 -40.25 -8.57 -2.36
N SER A 362 -41.25 -7.69 -2.33
CA SER A 362 -41.15 -6.36 -2.91
C SER A 362 -41.99 -5.35 -2.15
N PHE A 363 -41.57 -4.09 -2.19
CA PHE A 363 -42.34 -2.99 -1.65
C PHE A 363 -42.36 -1.81 -2.63
N ARG A 364 -43.40 -0.97 -2.53
CA ARG A 364 -43.43 0.33 -3.18
C ARG A 364 -43.09 1.41 -2.14
N PRO A 365 -42.15 2.32 -2.44
CA PRO A 365 -41.80 3.42 -1.56
C PRO A 365 -43.00 4.25 -1.09
N ASP A 366 -43.05 4.60 0.19
CA ASP A 366 -43.99 5.60 0.69
C ASP A 366 -43.45 7.00 0.39
N MET A 367 -44.11 7.72 -0.52
CA MET A 367 -43.72 9.07 -0.95
C MET A 367 -43.71 10.11 0.18
N LYS A 368 -44.36 9.83 1.32
CA LYS A 368 -44.32 10.71 2.50
C LYS A 368 -43.14 10.43 3.42
N SER A 369 -42.52 9.27 3.30
CA SER A 369 -41.39 8.88 4.14
C SER A 369 -40.13 9.68 3.79
N SER A 370 -39.38 10.06 4.83
CA SER A 370 -38.07 10.72 4.69
C SER A 370 -37.04 9.82 3.99
N SER A 371 -37.23 8.50 4.02
CA SER A 371 -36.36 7.49 3.41
C SER A 371 -36.21 7.65 1.89
N PHE A 372 -37.23 8.22 1.24
CA PHE A 372 -37.32 8.33 -0.22
C PHE A 372 -37.33 9.77 -0.74
N GLN A 373 -37.18 10.74 0.16
CA GLN A 373 -36.96 12.13 -0.24
C GLN A 373 -35.58 12.31 -0.85
N ARG A 374 -35.37 13.43 -1.53
CA ARG A 374 -34.04 13.78 -2.05
C ARG A 374 -32.99 13.75 -0.93
N PRO A 375 -31.92 12.95 -1.05
CA PRO A 375 -30.89 12.84 -0.03
C PRO A 375 -30.24 14.19 0.30
N ARG A 376 -30.10 14.45 1.60
CA ARG A 376 -29.35 15.62 2.13
C ARG A 376 -28.00 15.20 2.71
N THR A 377 -27.95 13.99 3.25
CA THR A 377 -26.77 13.28 3.77
C THR A 377 -26.34 12.19 2.78
N ASP A 378 -25.21 11.52 3.05
CA ASP A 378 -24.71 10.44 2.19
C ASP A 378 -25.73 9.30 2.00
N MET A 379 -26.46 8.97 3.07
CA MET A 379 -27.53 7.96 3.07
C MET A 379 -28.79 8.52 3.72
N ASN A 380 -29.94 8.15 3.15
CA ASN A 380 -31.24 8.28 3.81
C ASN A 380 -31.45 7.15 4.84
N ILE A 381 -32.53 7.28 5.62
CA ILE A 381 -33.00 6.20 6.51
C ILE A 381 -33.36 4.98 5.65
N ALA A 382 -32.94 3.80 6.10
CA ALA A 382 -33.21 2.54 5.43
C ALA A 382 -34.71 2.18 5.53
N SER A 383 -35.28 1.63 4.46
CA SER A 383 -36.68 1.20 4.41
C SER A 383 -36.81 -0.08 3.61
N GLY A 384 -37.68 -0.99 4.03
CA GLY A 384 -37.78 -2.32 3.44
C GLY A 384 -38.65 -3.27 4.25
N ILE A 385 -38.21 -4.52 4.36
CA ILE A 385 -39.02 -5.66 4.78
C ILE A 385 -38.39 -6.28 6.05
N PRO A 386 -38.93 -5.97 7.25
CA PRO A 386 -38.41 -6.52 8.50
C PRO A 386 -38.48 -8.04 8.57
N LYS A 387 -39.56 -8.65 8.07
CA LYS A 387 -39.77 -10.10 8.09
C LYS A 387 -39.53 -10.71 6.71
N PHE A 388 -38.35 -10.49 6.14
CA PHE A 388 -38.05 -10.90 4.77
C PHE A 388 -37.89 -12.41 4.62
N PHE A 389 -37.16 -13.07 5.52
CA PHE A 389 -36.96 -14.51 5.47
C PHE A 389 -36.88 -15.13 6.88
N PRO A 390 -37.60 -16.23 7.18
CA PRO A 390 -37.57 -16.85 8.51
C PRO A 390 -36.17 -17.33 8.89
N LEU A 391 -35.71 -16.97 10.09
CA LEU A 391 -34.37 -17.30 10.55
C LEU A 391 -34.20 -18.82 10.75
N GLU A 392 -35.26 -19.50 11.17
CA GLU A 392 -35.26 -20.96 11.35
C GLU A 392 -34.90 -21.71 10.06
N MET A 393 -35.29 -21.20 8.89
CA MET A 393 -35.02 -21.85 7.61
C MET A 393 -33.55 -21.74 7.20
N ILE A 394 -32.85 -20.65 7.57
CA ILE A 394 -31.43 -20.50 7.26
C ILE A 394 -30.53 -21.23 8.27
N GLN A 395 -31.05 -21.48 9.48
CA GLN A 395 -30.34 -22.21 10.53
C GLN A 395 -30.37 -23.73 10.33
N GLN A 396 -31.27 -24.24 9.48
CA GLN A 396 -31.30 -25.63 9.10
C GLN A 396 -30.02 -26.03 8.35
N GLU A 397 -29.48 -27.19 8.73
CA GLU A 397 -28.35 -27.78 8.04
C GLU A 397 -28.73 -28.15 6.59
N GLY A 398 -27.88 -27.80 5.63
CA GLY A 398 -28.15 -28.05 4.21
C GLY A 398 -29.23 -27.15 3.60
N ASN A 399 -29.58 -26.02 4.23
CA ASN A 399 -30.54 -25.09 3.65
C ASN A 399 -30.13 -24.65 2.21
N PRO A 400 -31.11 -24.46 1.30
CA PRO A 400 -30.82 -24.19 -0.10
C PRO A 400 -30.26 -22.78 -0.36
N TYR A 401 -30.38 -21.86 0.60
CA TYR A 401 -30.08 -20.44 0.40
C TYR A 401 -28.64 -20.05 0.77
N VAL A 402 -27.97 -20.86 1.59
CA VAL A 402 -26.56 -20.71 1.97
C VAL A 402 -25.79 -21.96 1.58
N ARG A 403 -24.90 -21.84 0.60
CA ARG A 403 -23.99 -22.90 0.15
C ARG A 403 -22.58 -22.37 0.08
N ASP A 404 -21.60 -23.20 0.41
CA ASP A 404 -20.17 -22.80 0.48
C ASP A 404 -19.97 -21.50 1.28
N ASP A 405 -20.67 -21.42 2.41
CA ASP A 405 -20.70 -20.26 3.32
C ASP A 405 -21.02 -18.93 2.63
N THR A 406 -21.83 -18.99 1.57
CA THR A 406 -22.16 -17.88 0.70
C THR A 406 -23.68 -17.85 0.44
N MET A 407 -24.24 -16.65 0.43
CA MET A 407 -25.62 -16.38 -0.02
C MET A 407 -25.64 -15.33 -1.12
N PHE A 408 -26.67 -15.36 -1.95
CA PHE A 408 -26.85 -14.42 -3.06
C PHE A 408 -28.21 -13.73 -2.96
N ILE A 409 -28.21 -12.40 -3.06
CA ILE A 409 -29.42 -11.58 -3.04
C ILE A 409 -29.43 -10.69 -4.27
N LYS A 410 -30.44 -10.85 -5.14
CA LYS A 410 -30.70 -9.87 -6.21
C LYS A 410 -31.56 -8.74 -5.67
N ILE A 411 -31.19 -7.52 -6.04
CA ILE A 411 -31.99 -6.33 -5.88
C ILE A 411 -32.37 -5.86 -7.28
N LEU A 412 -33.65 -5.56 -7.46
CA LEU A 412 -34.19 -5.01 -8.70
C LEU A 412 -35.01 -3.77 -8.37
N VAL A 413 -34.66 -2.66 -9.00
CA VAL A 413 -35.49 -1.45 -9.00
C VAL A 413 -36.21 -1.37 -10.34
N ASP A 414 -37.54 -1.42 -10.27
CA ASP A 414 -38.39 -1.41 -11.44
C ASP A 414 -38.63 0.04 -11.89
N PHE A 415 -37.92 0.44 -12.94
CA PHE A 415 -38.10 1.73 -13.61
C PHE A 415 -39.28 1.72 -14.61
N GLY A 416 -39.96 0.58 -14.76
CA GLY A 416 -41.25 0.40 -15.42
C GLY A 416 -42.30 -0.14 -14.44
N ASP A 417 -43.47 -0.53 -14.95
CA ASP A 417 -44.45 -1.29 -14.18
C ASP A 417 -44.40 -2.76 -14.61
N THR A 418 -43.40 -3.51 -14.14
CA THR A 418 -43.28 -4.95 -14.39
C THR A 418 -44.37 -5.70 -13.62
N PRO A 419 -45.27 -6.44 -14.29
CA PRO A 419 -46.30 -7.22 -13.62
C PRO A 419 -45.70 -8.21 -12.62
N LYS A 420 -46.32 -8.35 -11.43
CA LYS A 420 -45.82 -9.25 -10.37
C LYS A 420 -45.61 -10.69 -10.86
N ILE A 421 -46.43 -11.14 -11.79
CA ILE A 421 -46.39 -12.50 -12.34
C ILE A 421 -45.10 -12.79 -13.13
N LEU A 422 -44.44 -11.77 -13.69
CA LEU A 422 -43.17 -11.95 -14.40
C LEU A 422 -41.96 -11.97 -13.47
N LEU A 423 -42.10 -11.55 -12.21
CA LEU A 423 -40.94 -11.39 -11.32
C LEU A 423 -40.11 -12.67 -11.18
N PRO A 424 -40.71 -13.88 -11.00
CA PRO A 424 -39.92 -15.11 -10.95
C PRO A 424 -39.09 -15.30 -12.22
N TYR A 425 -39.67 -15.02 -13.40
CA TYR A 425 -38.97 -15.10 -14.67
C TYR A 425 -37.84 -14.06 -14.77
N VAL A 426 -38.11 -12.78 -14.48
CA VAL A 426 -37.09 -11.71 -14.51
C VAL A 426 -35.91 -12.00 -13.57
N LEU A 427 -36.19 -12.57 -12.41
CA LEU A 427 -35.17 -12.89 -11.41
C LEU A 427 -34.35 -14.14 -11.78
N SER A 428 -34.93 -15.05 -12.58
CA SER A 428 -34.23 -16.21 -13.16
C SER A 428 -33.37 -15.87 -14.40
N LEU A 429 -33.58 -14.70 -15.02
CA LEU A 429 -32.78 -14.30 -16.18
C LEU A 429 -31.30 -14.17 -15.82
N ASN A 430 -30.44 -14.72 -16.68
CA ASN A 430 -28.99 -14.63 -16.54
C ASN A 430 -28.57 -13.14 -16.51
N PRO A 431 -27.98 -12.65 -15.42
CA PRO A 431 -27.59 -11.25 -15.27
C PRO A 431 -26.46 -10.84 -16.22
N GLY A 432 -25.69 -11.80 -16.76
CA GLY A 432 -24.66 -11.53 -17.77
C GLY A 432 -25.21 -11.25 -19.17
N LEU A 433 -26.52 -11.32 -19.38
CA LEU A 433 -27.13 -10.96 -20.65
C LEU A 433 -27.15 -9.42 -20.80
N PRO A 434 -26.87 -8.87 -21.99
CA PRO A 434 -27.05 -7.45 -22.25
C PRO A 434 -28.48 -7.00 -21.92
N THR A 435 -28.65 -5.79 -21.37
CA THR A 435 -29.96 -5.27 -20.91
C THR A 435 -31.04 -5.33 -22.00
N HIS A 436 -30.68 -5.02 -23.25
CA HIS A 436 -31.62 -5.11 -24.36
C HIS A 436 -32.10 -6.55 -24.63
N VAL A 437 -31.24 -7.56 -24.40
CA VAL A 437 -31.59 -8.99 -24.52
C VAL A 437 -32.50 -9.41 -23.38
N GLN A 438 -32.21 -8.96 -22.16
CA GLN A 438 -33.09 -9.19 -21.01
C GLN A 438 -34.48 -8.61 -21.28
N GLN A 439 -34.56 -7.36 -21.73
CA GLN A 439 -35.83 -6.71 -22.05
C GLN A 439 -36.61 -7.42 -23.16
N ALA A 440 -35.92 -7.84 -24.24
CA ALA A 440 -36.55 -8.60 -25.31
C ALA A 440 -37.14 -9.93 -24.79
N LYS A 441 -36.42 -10.63 -23.90
CA LYS A 441 -36.91 -11.86 -23.26
C LYS A 441 -38.11 -11.62 -22.35
N ILE A 442 -38.13 -10.52 -21.61
CA ILE A 442 -39.27 -10.12 -20.76
C ILE A 442 -40.50 -9.82 -21.61
N ASN A 443 -40.33 -9.05 -22.68
CA ASN A 443 -41.43 -8.71 -23.59
C ASN A 443 -41.98 -9.95 -24.31
N SER A 444 -41.12 -10.87 -24.73
CA SER A 444 -41.54 -12.13 -25.35
C SER A 444 -42.36 -13.01 -24.38
N GLU A 445 -41.98 -13.04 -23.10
CA GLU A 445 -42.72 -13.77 -22.08
C GLU A 445 -44.08 -13.11 -21.77
N LEU A 446 -44.13 -11.78 -21.74
CA LEU A 446 -45.39 -11.03 -21.67
C LEU A 446 -46.34 -11.42 -22.80
N GLU A 447 -45.85 -11.41 -24.04
CA GLU A 447 -46.64 -11.78 -25.21
C GLU A 447 -47.11 -13.24 -25.15
N ARG A 448 -46.26 -14.15 -24.67
CA ARG A 448 -46.64 -15.57 -24.46
C ARG A 448 -47.81 -15.68 -23.49
N MET A 449 -47.71 -15.02 -22.34
CA MET A 449 -48.78 -15.04 -21.33
C MET A 449 -50.08 -14.41 -21.84
N HIS A 450 -50.00 -13.35 -22.63
CA HIS A 450 -51.19 -12.76 -23.27
C HIS A 450 -51.83 -13.71 -24.29
N ARG A 451 -51.04 -14.48 -25.05
CA ARG A 451 -51.57 -15.51 -25.96
C ARG A 451 -52.24 -16.64 -25.20
N ASP A 452 -51.63 -17.12 -24.12
CA ASP A 452 -52.17 -18.22 -23.31
C ASP A 452 -53.53 -17.82 -22.68
N GLN A 453 -53.67 -16.57 -22.21
CA GLN A 453 -54.95 -16.03 -21.71
C GLN A 453 -56.03 -15.88 -22.79
N HIS A 454 -55.65 -15.58 -24.03
CA HIS A 454 -56.59 -15.50 -25.15
C HIS A 454 -57.01 -16.89 -25.69
N HIS A 455 -56.19 -17.91 -25.49
CA HIS A 455 -56.54 -19.27 -25.87
C HIS A 455 -57.54 -19.90 -24.90
N GLU A 456 -57.40 -19.66 -23.58
CA GLU A 456 -58.36 -20.13 -22.57
C GLU A 456 -59.74 -19.41 -22.64
N SER A 457 -59.83 -18.25 -23.30
CA SER A 457 -61.10 -17.51 -23.45
C SER A 457 -61.82 -17.77 -24.78
N SER A 458 -61.31 -18.67 -25.62
CA SER A 458 -61.86 -18.99 -26.95
C SER A 458 -62.29 -20.45 -27.14
N GLU A 459 -62.32 -21.27 -26.09
CA GLU A 459 -63.01 -22.57 -26.15
C GLU A 459 -64.53 -22.37 -26.12
N PRO A 460 -65.29 -22.84 -27.13
CA PRO A 460 -66.75 -22.87 -27.06
C PRO A 460 -67.18 -23.97 -26.07
N GLU A 461 -68.03 -23.64 -25.10
CA GLU A 461 -68.81 -24.63 -24.36
C GLU A 461 -69.80 -25.31 -25.32
N ASP A 462 -69.36 -26.38 -25.99
CA ASP A 462 -70.27 -27.32 -26.64
C ASP A 462 -70.97 -28.16 -25.56
N ILE A 463 -72.06 -27.61 -25.02
CA ILE A 463 -73.05 -28.36 -24.25
C ILE A 463 -73.89 -29.15 -25.26
N GLU A 464 -73.46 -30.36 -25.59
CA GLU A 464 -74.32 -31.33 -26.26
C GLU A 464 -75.41 -31.83 -25.29
N LEU A 465 -76.62 -31.32 -25.51
CA LEU A 465 -77.88 -31.91 -25.08
C LEU A 465 -78.08 -33.23 -25.83
N SER A 466 -77.93 -34.37 -25.15
CA SER A 466 -78.49 -35.64 -25.61
C SER A 466 -79.47 -36.18 -24.58
N VAL A 467 -80.74 -35.91 -24.86
CA VAL A 467 -81.91 -36.62 -24.36
C VAL A 467 -81.87 -38.03 -24.93
N GLU A 468 -81.91 -39.07 -24.09
CA GLU A 468 -82.45 -40.37 -24.47
C GLU A 468 -83.17 -41.02 -23.27
N GLU A 469 -84.50 -41.01 -23.35
CA GLU A 469 -85.38 -41.95 -22.65
C GLU A 469 -85.22 -43.34 -23.29
N SER A 470 -85.08 -44.41 -22.49
CA SER A 470 -86.00 -45.57 -22.48
C SER A 470 -85.50 -46.76 -21.62
N PHE A 471 -86.44 -47.26 -20.82
CA PHE A 471 -86.53 -48.48 -19.98
C PHE A 471 -86.19 -49.81 -20.73
N PRO A 472 -85.93 -50.98 -20.08
CA PRO A 472 -86.72 -51.67 -19.01
C PRO A 472 -85.86 -52.36 -17.90
N GLU A 473 -86.36 -52.97 -16.81
CA GLU A 473 -87.65 -53.56 -16.35
C GLU A 473 -88.02 -53.11 -14.93
#